data_AF-A0A285FVF0-F1
#
_entry.id   AF-A0A285FVF0-F1
#
_cell.length_a   1.000
_cell.length_b   1.000
_cell.length_c   1.000
_cell.angle_alpha   90.00
_cell.angle_beta   90.00
_cell.angle_gamma   90.00
#
_symmetry.space_group_name_H-M   'P 1'
#
loop_
_entity.id
_entity.type
_entity.pdbx_description
1 polymer ?
#
loop_
_entity_poly.entity_id
_entity_poly.type
_entity_poly.pdbx_seq_one_letter_code
_entity_poly.pdbx_strand_id
1 'polypeptide(L)'
;MAPNTERPTEADALRALAELVGDETAAGMWDLTVRALGLRRPVESVSDLRQVAEHMMITGDLVRVAGRSLKVRAITYDALSPTGGQP
;
A
#
# COMPACT_ATOMS: atom_id res chain seq x y z
N MET A 1 -6.98 17.87 -10.04
CA MET A 1 -6.69 16.50 -9.58
C MET A 1 -5.96 15.82 -10.72
N ALA A 2 -4.64 15.60 -10.59
CA ALA A 2 -3.91 14.81 -11.58
C ALA A 2 -4.44 13.36 -11.54
N PRO A 3 -4.58 12.67 -12.69
CA PRO A 3 -5.08 11.31 -12.71
C PRO A 3 -4.13 10.39 -11.96
N ASN A 4 -4.66 9.40 -11.24
CA ASN A 4 -3.97 8.36 -10.48
C ASN A 4 -3.10 7.43 -11.37
N THR A 5 -2.22 7.98 -12.21
CA THR A 5 -1.32 7.24 -13.12
C THR A 5 0.09 7.09 -12.56
N GLU A 6 0.42 7.78 -11.47
CA GLU A 6 1.70 7.61 -10.78
C GLU A 6 1.74 6.26 -10.05
N ARG A 7 2.82 5.50 -10.26
CA ARG A 7 3.02 4.19 -9.62
C ARG A 7 3.01 4.36 -8.10
N PRO A 8 2.14 3.66 -7.36
CA PRO A 8 2.14 3.73 -5.90
C PRO A 8 3.45 3.16 -5.35
N THR A 9 4.01 3.83 -4.35
CA THR A 9 5.27 3.45 -3.69
C THR A 9 5.05 3.11 -2.21
N GLU A 10 6.00 2.40 -1.60
CA GLU A 10 6.03 2.23 -0.13
C GLU A 10 6.03 3.58 0.59
N ALA A 11 6.78 4.58 0.08
CA ALA A 11 6.85 5.90 0.69
C ALA A 11 5.48 6.61 0.72
N ASP A 12 4.71 6.49 -0.37
CA ASP A 12 3.35 7.01 -0.41
C ASP A 12 2.42 6.33 0.59
N ALA A 13 2.54 5.00 0.71
CA ALA A 13 1.74 4.21 1.63
C ALA A 13 2.07 4.55 3.09
N LEU A 14 3.36 4.64 3.44
CA LEU A 14 3.82 5.02 4.77
C LEU A 14 3.37 6.42 5.15
N ARG A 15 3.48 7.38 4.22
CA ARG A 15 3.01 8.76 4.44
C ARG A 15 1.52 8.80 4.75
N ALA A 16 0.70 8.14 3.93
CA ALA A 16 -0.75 8.10 4.13
C ALA A 16 -1.15 7.39 5.44
N LEU A 17 -0.38 6.39 5.87
CA LEU A 17 -0.58 5.73 7.15
C LEU A 17 -0.17 6.65 8.32
N ALA A 18 0.97 7.32 8.21
CA ALA A 18 1.49 8.26 9.21
C ALA A 18 0.52 9.42 9.47
N GLU A 19 -0.15 9.92 8.43
CA GLU A 19 -1.21 10.94 8.57
C GLU A 19 -2.38 10.50 9.46
N LEU A 20 -2.59 9.19 9.67
CA LEU A 20 -3.67 8.65 10.50
C LEU A 20 -3.23 8.23 11.90
N VAL A 21 -2.03 7.66 12.04
CA VAL A 21 -1.58 7.02 13.29
C VAL A 21 -0.25 7.57 13.84
N GLY A 22 0.35 8.55 13.17
CA GLY A 22 1.68 9.09 13.47
C GLY A 22 2.81 8.28 12.85
N ASP A 23 3.94 8.94 12.56
CA ASP A 23 5.08 8.35 11.84
C ASP A 23 5.67 7.09 12.49
N GLU A 24 5.87 7.12 13.82
CA GLU A 24 6.48 6.00 14.54
C GLU A 24 5.59 4.76 14.51
N THR A 25 4.30 4.94 14.79
CA THR A 25 3.29 3.88 14.73
C THR A 25 3.15 3.33 13.32
N ALA A 26 3.12 4.21 12.31
CA ALA A 26 3.02 3.80 10.91
C ALA A 26 4.22 2.97 10.47
N ALA A 27 5.43 3.39 10.81
CA ALA A 27 6.65 2.66 10.50
C ALA A 27 6.68 1.28 11.17
N GLY A 28 6.28 1.19 12.46
CA GLY A 28 6.22 -0.06 13.19
C GLY A 28 5.17 -1.03 12.63
N MET A 29 3.95 -0.55 12.37
CA MET A 29 2.88 -1.36 11.79
C MET A 29 3.23 -1.86 10.38
N TRP A 30 3.85 -1.00 9.57
CA TRP A 30 4.30 -1.37 8.24
C TRP A 30 5.40 -2.43 8.29
N ASP A 31 6.43 -2.25 9.14
CA ASP A 31 7.52 -3.23 9.30
C ASP A 31 6.98 -4.60 9.71
N LEU A 32 6.09 -4.64 10.70
CA LEU A 32 5.47 -5.88 11.17
C LEU A 32 4.66 -6.55 10.06
N THR A 33 3.87 -5.79 9.30
CA THR A 33 3.05 -6.33 8.22
C THR A 33 3.90 -6.88 7.09
N VAL A 34 4.92 -6.14 6.64
CA VAL A 34 5.83 -6.59 5.58
C VAL A 34 6.55 -7.87 6.00
N ARG A 35 7.02 -7.95 7.25
CA ARG A 35 7.70 -9.14 7.78
C ARG A 35 6.74 -10.32 7.94
N ALA A 36 5.50 -10.10 8.37
CA ALA A 36 4.48 -11.14 8.47
C ALA A 36 4.14 -11.76 7.10
N LEU A 37 4.24 -10.97 6.03
CA LEU A 37 4.05 -11.43 4.64
C LEU A 37 5.33 -12.00 4.00
N GLY A 38 6.46 -12.05 4.73
CA GLY A 38 7.75 -12.52 4.19
C GLY A 38 8.35 -11.63 3.11
N LEU A 39 7.89 -10.38 3.03
CA LEU A 39 8.33 -9.40 2.04
C LEU A 39 9.59 -8.66 2.52
N ARG A 40 10.31 -8.04 1.57
CA ARG A 40 11.49 -7.19 1.85
C ARG A 40 11.15 -5.72 1.60
N ARG A 41 11.73 -4.85 2.42
CA ARG A 41 11.65 -3.40 2.26
C ARG A 41 12.82 -2.88 1.42
N PRO A 42 12.64 -1.84 0.60
CA PRO A 42 11.34 -1.23 0.28
C PRO A 42 10.47 -2.18 -0.57
N VAL A 43 9.15 -2.15 -0.38
CA VAL A 43 8.19 -2.88 -1.19
C VAL A 43 8.00 -2.13 -2.50
N GLU A 44 8.58 -2.68 -3.58
CA GLU A 44 8.59 -2.03 -4.89
C GLU A 44 7.41 -2.48 -5.76
N SER A 45 6.97 -3.74 -5.65
CA SER A 45 5.90 -4.29 -6.48
C SER A 45 4.52 -3.75 -6.07
N VAL A 46 3.72 -3.33 -7.06
CA VAL A 46 2.33 -2.88 -6.83
C VAL A 46 1.47 -4.02 -6.28
N SER A 47 1.70 -5.25 -6.76
CA SER A 47 1.01 -6.44 -6.25
C SER A 47 1.36 -6.71 -4.78
N ASP A 48 2.62 -6.49 -4.37
CA ASP A 48 3.03 -6.67 -2.97
C ASP A 48 2.49 -5.55 -2.09
N LEU A 49 2.48 -4.30 -2.57
CA LEU A 49 1.81 -3.17 -1.88
C LEU A 49 0.32 -3.45 -1.66
N ARG A 50 -0.35 -4.10 -2.62
CA ARG A 50 -1.74 -4.53 -2.48
C ARG A 50 -1.88 -5.62 -1.41
N GLN A 51 -0.98 -6.60 -1.36
CA GLN A 51 -1.01 -7.64 -0.33
C GLN A 51 -0.82 -7.04 1.08
N VAL A 52 0.11 -6.10 1.24
CA VAL A 52 0.31 -5.34 2.49
C VAL A 52 -0.97 -4.60 2.87
N ALA A 53 -1.60 -3.91 1.91
CA ALA A 53 -2.86 -3.19 2.13
C ALA A 53 -3.99 -4.11 2.59
N GLU A 54 -4.13 -5.29 1.99
CA GLU A 54 -5.14 -6.29 2.35
C GLU A 54 -4.91 -6.86 3.74
N HIS A 55 -3.66 -7.10 4.13
CA HIS A 55 -3.31 -7.56 5.47
C HIS A 55 -3.58 -6.49 6.54
N MET A 56 -3.24 -5.23 6.25
CA MET A 56 -3.51 -4.08 7.11
C MET A 56 -5.00 -3.91 7.42
N MET A 57 -5.88 -4.20 6.47
CA MET A 57 -7.34 -4.11 6.64
C MET A 57 -7.92 -5.06 7.71
N ILE A 58 -7.17 -6.10 8.08
CA ILE A 58 -7.54 -7.10 9.10
C ILE A 58 -7.12 -6.64 10.51
N THR A 59 -6.18 -5.70 10.61
CA THR A 59 -5.45 -5.38 11.87
C THR A 59 -6.13 -4.30 12.74
N GLY A 60 -7.03 -3.47 12.20
CA GLY A 60 -7.80 -2.48 12.97
C GLY A 60 -8.49 -1.41 12.10
N ASP A 61 -9.43 -0.62 12.68
CA ASP A 61 -10.31 0.28 11.91
C ASP A 61 -9.59 1.47 11.23
N LEU A 62 -8.66 2.15 11.89
CA LEU A 62 -7.90 3.25 11.28
C LEU A 62 -6.92 2.73 10.21
N VAL A 63 -6.26 1.61 10.50
CA VAL A 63 -5.34 0.92 9.60
C VAL A 63 -6.08 0.40 8.35
N ARG A 64 -7.35 0.02 8.50
CA ARG A 64 -8.24 -0.39 7.41
C ARG A 64 -8.55 0.74 6.43
N VAL A 65 -8.67 1.99 6.90
CA VAL A 65 -8.88 3.15 6.01
C VAL A 65 -7.65 3.38 5.12
N ALA A 66 -6.44 3.38 5.72
CA ALA A 66 -5.19 3.47 4.97
C ALA A 66 -5.03 2.31 3.97
N GLY A 67 -5.27 1.07 4.40
CA GLY A 67 -5.23 -0.10 3.54
C GLY A 67 -6.20 -0.02 2.36
N ARG A 68 -7.44 0.44 2.59
CA ARG A 68 -8.42 0.63 1.51
C ARG A 68 -7.97 1.68 0.50
N SER A 69 -7.43 2.81 0.97
CA SER A 69 -6.91 3.87 0.10
C SER A 69 -5.77 3.37 -0.78
N LEU A 70 -4.79 2.67 -0.19
CA LEU A 70 -3.67 2.09 -0.91
C LEU A 70 -4.13 1.05 -1.95
N LYS A 71 -5.07 0.17 -1.57
CA LYS A 71 -5.63 -0.84 -2.48
C LYS A 71 -6.33 -0.21 -3.69
N VAL A 72 -7.12 0.86 -3.49
CA VAL A 72 -7.77 1.58 -4.59
C VAL A 72 -6.73 2.17 -5.54
N ARG A 73 -5.65 2.78 -5.01
CA ARG A 73 -4.56 3.31 -5.84
C ARG A 73 -3.86 2.22 -6.65
N ALA A 74 -3.54 1.07 -6.03
CA ALA A 74 -2.93 -0.06 -6.71
C ALA A 74 -3.79 -0.60 -7.86
N ILE A 75 -5.08 -0.85 -7.60
CA ILE A 75 -6.04 -1.33 -8.62
C ILE A 75 -6.20 -0.31 -9.74
N THR A 76 -6.29 0.98 -9.40
CA THR A 76 -6.43 2.06 -10.40
C THR A 76 -5.19 2.15 -11.27
N TYR A 77 -3.99 2.05 -10.68
CA TYR A 77 -2.74 2.04 -11.42
C TYR A 77 -2.65 0.83 -12.38
N ASP A 78 -2.98 -0.38 -11.91
CA ASP A 78 -2.98 -1.58 -12.75
C ASP A 78 -3.99 -1.46 -13.91
N ALA A 79 -5.18 -0.92 -13.64
CA ALA A 79 -6.22 -0.74 -14.66
C ALA A 79 -5.87 0.32 -15.73
N LEU A 80 -5.07 1.33 -15.37
CA LEU A 80 -4.68 2.43 -16.26
C LEU A 80 -3.32 2.23 -16.93
N SER A 81 -2.48 1.33 -16.40
CA SER A 81 -1.18 1.03 -16.99
C SER A 81 -1.38 0.11 -18.21
N PRO A 82 -1.00 0.52 -19.45
CA PRO A 82 -1.17 -0.27 -20.66
C PRO A 82 -0.25 -1.51 -20.73
N THR A 83 0.25 -1.98 -19.59
CA THR A 83 1.03 -3.19 -19.41
C THR A 83 0.25 -4.20 -18.56
N GLY A 84 -1.05 -4.30 -18.80
CA GLY A 84 -1.80 -5.56 -18.66
C GLY A 84 -1.25 -6.59 -19.66
N GLY A 85 0.03 -6.93 -19.53
CA GLY A 85 0.67 -8.00 -20.25
C GLY A 85 0.20 -9.33 -19.69
N GLN A 86 -0.91 -9.83 -20.23
CA GLN A 86 -1.05 -11.26 -20.48
C GLN A 86 -0.75 -11.50 -21.97
N PRO A 87 0.27 -12.31 -22.32
CA PRO A 87 0.11 -13.26 -23.40
C PRO A 87 -0.95 -14.32 -23.05
#